data_AF-A0A0R2ACS5-F1
#
_entry.id   AF-A0A0R2ACS5-F1
#
_cell.length_a   1.000
_cell.length_b   1.000
_cell.length_c   1.000
_cell.angle_alpha   90.00
_cell.angle_beta   90.00
_cell.angle_gamma   90.00
#
_symmetry.space_group_name_H-M   'P 1'
#
loop_
_entity.id
_entity.type
_entity.pdbx_description
1 polymer ?
#
loop_
_entity_poly.entity_id
_entity_poly.type
_entity_poly.pdbx_seq_one_letter_code
_entity_poly.pdbx_strand_id
1 'polypeptide(L)' 'MENFKKITVTDIPRTELHDILNLTGAEISINTLPAGTSVPFSHYHKANEEIYGILNGAGTALLDGKNVN' A
#
# COMPACT_ATOMS: atom_id res chain seq x y z
N MET A 1 -15.70 7.85 24.70
CA MET A 1 -15.30 6.82 23.72
C MET A 1 -15.40 7.50 22.38
N GLU A 2 -14.30 7.63 21.65
CA GLU A 2 -14.32 8.28 20.33
C GLU A 2 -14.75 7.27 19.27
N ASN A 3 -15.58 7.71 18.32
CA ASN A 3 -16.00 6.88 17.18
C ASN A 3 -15.00 6.90 16.02
N PHE A 4 -13.78 7.38 16.28
CA PHE A 4 -12.70 7.45 15.31
C PHE A 4 -11.35 7.24 15.99
N LYS A 5 -10.36 6.81 15.21
CA LYS A 5 -8.95 6.80 15.59
C LYS A 5 -8.18 7.61 14.56
N LYS A 6 -7.27 8.47 15.02
CA LYS A 6 -6.42 9.31 14.18
C LYS A 6 -4.96 9.02 14.50
N ILE A 7 -4.15 8.94 13.45
CA ILE A 7 -2.70 8.96 13.54
C ILE A 7 -2.14 10.00 12.58
N THR A 8 -0.87 10.33 12.76
CA THR A 8 -0.05 10.99 11.76
C THR A 8 1.02 9.99 11.35
N VAL A 9 1.11 9.70 10.05
CA VAL A 9 2.18 8.86 9.49
C VAL A 9 3.34 9.78 9.12
N THR A 10 4.54 9.44 9.58
CA THR A 10 5.78 10.17 9.25
C THR A 10 6.46 9.53 8.04
N ASP A 11 7.57 10.11 7.59
CA ASP A 11 8.34 9.63 6.44
C ASP A 11 9.16 8.36 6.79
N ILE A 12 8.45 7.26 7.04
CA ILE A 12 9.03 5.92 7.20
C ILE A 12 8.73 5.10 5.94
N PRO A 13 9.64 4.19 5.52
CA PRO A 13 9.55 3.52 4.22
C PRO A 13 8.23 2.77 3.99
N ARG A 14 7.65 2.20 5.06
CA ARG A 14 6.38 1.47 5.00
C ARG A 14 5.65 1.56 6.33
N THR A 15 4.33 1.75 6.27
CA THR A 15 3.42 1.69 7.43
C THR A 15 2.16 0.93 7.05
N GLU A 16 1.72 0.01 7.90
CA GLU A 16 0.49 -0.77 7.76
C GLU A 16 -0.53 -0.29 8.79
N LEU A 17 -1.78 -0.09 8.37
CA LEU A 17 -2.75 0.67 9.16
C LEU A 17 -3.83 -0.17 9.83
N HIS A 18 -4.01 -1.45 9.48
CA HIS A 18 -5.08 -2.28 10.06
C HIS A 18 -5.07 -2.26 11.60
N ASP A 19 -3.98 -2.70 12.20
CA ASP A 19 -3.84 -2.75 13.66
C ASP A 19 -3.72 -1.35 14.28
N ILE A 20 -3.02 -0.44 13.59
CA ILE A 20 -2.81 0.92 14.10
C ILE A 20 -4.13 1.68 14.21
N LEU A 21 -5.06 1.51 13.27
CA LEU A 21 -6.35 2.19 13.26
C LEU A 21 -7.50 1.31 13.77
N ASN A 22 -7.24 0.03 14.06
CA ASN A 22 -8.27 -0.98 14.34
C ASN A 22 -9.29 -1.09 13.20
N LEU A 23 -8.82 -1.14 11.95
CA LEU A 23 -9.69 -1.33 10.80
C LEU A 23 -10.29 -2.74 10.84
N THR A 24 -11.52 -2.89 10.35
CA THR A 24 -12.22 -4.19 10.33
C THR A 24 -12.67 -4.61 8.94
N GLY A 25 -12.62 -3.70 7.96
CA GLY A 25 -13.07 -3.93 6.59
C GLY A 25 -11.96 -3.90 5.53
N ALA A 26 -10.73 -3.52 5.90
CA ALA A 26 -9.62 -3.40 4.96
C ALA A 26 -8.26 -3.46 5.68
N GLU A 27 -7.21 -3.67 4.89
CA GLU A 27 -5.84 -3.28 5.19
C GLU A 27 -5.46 -2.08 4.32
N ILE A 28 -4.67 -1.15 4.86
CA ILE A 28 -4.11 -0.04 4.10
C ILE A 28 -2.62 0.03 4.43
N SER A 29 -1.78 -0.17 3.41
CA SER A 29 -0.34 0.01 3.51
C SER A 29 0.11 1.25 2.75
N ILE A 30 0.86 2.13 3.41
CA ILE A 30 1.56 3.25 2.77
C ILE A 30 3.01 2.82 2.59
N ASN A 31 3.51 2.84 1.35
CA ASN A 31 4.85 2.36 1.01
C ASN A 31 5.55 3.33 0.05
N THR A 32 6.86 3.51 0.24
CA THR A 32 7.73 4.35 -0.60
C THR A 32 8.84 3.51 -1.20
N LEU A 33 8.99 3.56 -2.53
CA LEU A 33 10.08 2.91 -3.26
C LEU A 33 11.06 3.96 -3.80
N PRO A 34 12.36 3.89 -3.46
CA PRO A 34 13.37 4.73 -4.09
C PRO A 34 13.48 4.46 -5.60
N ALA A 35 13.98 5.46 -6.34
CA ALA A 35 14.21 5.32 -7.78
C ALA A 35 15.11 4.10 -8.10
N GLY A 36 14.72 3.32 -9.11
CA GLY A 36 15.43 2.11 -9.52
C GLY A 36 15.19 0.87 -8.66
N THR A 37 14.28 0.93 -7.68
CA THR A 37 13.91 -0.20 -6.83
C THR A 37 12.53 -0.77 -7.20
N SER A 38 12.25 -1.98 -6.72
CA SER A 38 10.96 -2.65 -6.89
C SER A 38 10.68 -3.61 -5.72
N VAL A 39 9.43 -4.03 -5.57
CA VAL A 39 9.09 -5.16 -4.70
C VAL A 39 9.72 -6.44 -5.30
N PRO A 40 10.48 -7.24 -4.53
CA PRO A 40 11.34 -8.29 -5.09
C PRO A 40 10.61 -9.61 -5.42
N PHE A 41 9.28 -9.59 -5.48
CA PHE A 41 8.46 -10.76 -5.79
C PHE A 41 7.12 -10.36 -6.41
N SER A 42 6.52 -11.28 -7.15
CA SER A 42 5.12 -11.19 -7.60
C SER A 42 4.21 -11.94 -6.63
N HIS A 43 2.99 -11.46 -6.47
CA HIS A 43 1.97 -12.12 -5.67
C HIS A 43 0.58 -11.89 -6.28
N TYR A 44 -0.41 -12.61 -5.75
CA TYR A 44 -1.82 -12.43 -6.07
C TYR A 44 -2.66 -12.73 -4.82
N HIS A 45 -3.87 -12.20 -4.77
CA HIS A 45 -4.80 -12.46 -3.68
C HIS A 45 -5.76 -13.61 -4.01
N LYS A 46 -6.12 -14.39 -2.99
CA LYS A 46 -7.13 -15.44 -3.12
C LYS A 46 -8.56 -14.89 -3.18
N ALA A 47 -8.83 -13.82 -2.45
CA ALA A 47 -10.19 -13.29 -2.25
C ALA A 47 -10.27 -11.77 -2.05
N ASN A 48 -9.15 -11.08 -1.83
CA ASN A 48 -9.15 -9.63 -1.61
C ASN A 48 -8.93 -8.91 -2.94
N GLU A 49 -9.76 -7.90 -3.22
CA GLU A 49 -9.41 -6.87 -4.19
C GLU A 49 -8.28 -5.99 -3.62
N GLU A 50 -7.44 -5.46 -4.49
CA GLU A 50 -6.38 -4.54 -4.11
C GLU A 50 -6.44 -3.28 -4.99
N ILE A 51 -6.36 -2.11 -4.36
CA ILE A 51 -6.45 -0.81 -5.01
C ILE A 51 -5.18 -0.02 -4.73
N TYR A 52 -4.42 0.31 -5.78
CA TYR A 52 -3.22 1.13 -5.68
C TYR A 52 -3.52 2.60 -6.00
N GLY A 53 -3.16 3.49 -5.07
CA GLY A 53 -3.18 4.94 -5.28
C GLY A 53 -1.76 5.49 -5.29
N ILE A 54 -1.31 6.05 -6.43
CA ILE A 54 -0.01 6.71 -6.53
C ILE A 54 -0.15 8.15 -6.05
N LEU A 55 0.44 8.45 -4.89
CA LEU A 55 0.34 9.78 -4.26
C LEU A 55 1.47 10.73 -4.70
N ASN A 56 2.64 10.19 -5.06
CA ASN A 56 3.79 10.96 -5.53
C ASN A 56 4.70 10.09 -6.41
N GLY A 57 5.45 10.73 -7.30
CA GLY A 57 6.39 10.07 -8.19
C GLY A 57 5.70 9.34 -9.36
N ALA A 58 6.45 8.45 -10.01
CA ALA A 58 5.98 7.62 -11.11
C ALA A 58 6.75 6.29 -11.11
N GLY A 59 6.16 5.27 -11.72
CA GLY A 59 6.75 3.95 -11.83
C GLY A 59 5.95 3.07 -12.78
N THR A 60 6.16 1.76 -12.69
CA THR A 60 5.48 0.75 -13.52
C THR A 60 5.00 -0.37 -12.63
N ALA A 61 3.76 -0.80 -12.81
CA ALA A 61 3.22 -2.04 -12.26
C ALA A 61 3.31 -3.15 -13.32
N LEU A 62 3.81 -4.32 -12.93
CA LEU A 62 3.78 -5.52 -13.76
C LEU A 62 2.56 -6.36 -13.40
N LEU A 63 1.53 -6.34 -14.26
CA LEU A 63 0.27 -7.08 -14.06
C LEU A 63 0.17 -8.17 -15.12
N ASP A 64 0.14 -9.43 -14.70
CA ASP A 64 0.07 -10.61 -15.59
C ASP A 64 1.11 -10.57 -16.73
N GLY A 65 2.34 -10.15 -16.40
CA GLY A 65 3.44 -10.03 -17.36
C GLY A 65 3.38 -8.78 -18.25
N LYS A 66 2.46 -7.85 -18.02
CA LYS A 66 2.33 -6.59 -18.76
C LYS A 66 2.68 -5.38 -17.90
N ASN A 67 3.50 -4.49 -18.43
CA ASN A 67 3.81 -3.21 -17.80
C ASN A 67 2.63 -2.24 -17.96
N VAL A 68 2.17 -1.67 -16.85
CA VAL A 68 1.15 -0.63 -16.76
C VAL A 68 1.73 0.56 -16.01
N ASN A 69 1.57 1.76 -16.59
CA ASN A 69 2.13 3.03 -16.09
C ASN A 69 1.02 4.07 -15.95
#